data_AF-A0A2U1PZS2-F1
#
_entry.id   AF-A0A2U1PZS2-F1
#
_cell.length_a   1.000
_cell.length_b   1.000
_cell.length_c   1.000
_cell.angle_alpha   90.00
_cell.angle_beta   90.00
_cell.angle_gamma   90.00
#
_symmetry.space_group_name_H-M   'P 1'
#
loop_
_entity.id
_entity.type
_entity.pdbx_description
1 polymer ?
#
loop_
_entity_poly.entity_id
_entity_poly.type
_entity_poly.pdbx_seq_one_letter_code
_entity_poly.pdbx_strand_id
1 'polypeptide(L)'
;MPSNPAELALMSTPTDVEEVHSSFYDLQVTNTNMSQQLLHVYGELEEIIVSYFWGISMSCLSNLENSYRKKFIRSLDYQSLGVSNIKKLLDNMAGKNMVVLYENRESKEEYVMSARMAEFRRKHVLKPHVQKLIYAHHGEILFSSFDDSYKDQFNLNLNYHYYGLTGLEDLCVILKDILVVRVLNRSGAKVKVIKPVECVVYNLRKRKK
;
A
#
# COMPACT_ATOMS: atom_id res chain seq x y z
N MET A 1 -72.05 19.06 -57.82
CA MET A 1 -72.29 20.15 -56.86
C MET A 1 -72.67 19.52 -55.53
N PRO A 2 -72.22 20.00 -54.36
CA PRO A 2 -70.95 20.64 -54.03
C PRO A 2 -70.28 20.05 -52.74
N SER A 3 -68.99 20.38 -52.55
CA SER A 3 -68.30 20.81 -51.30
C SER A 3 -68.40 20.04 -49.96
N ASN A 4 -67.24 19.51 -49.55
CA ASN A 4 -66.61 19.41 -48.20
C ASN A 4 -66.79 20.72 -47.34
N PRO A 5 -66.39 20.89 -46.04
CA PRO A 5 -65.71 20.03 -45.03
C PRO A 5 -66.16 20.21 -43.53
N ALA A 6 -65.41 19.59 -42.60
CA ALA A 6 -65.29 19.84 -41.13
C ALA A 6 -66.45 19.31 -40.24
N GLU A 7 -66.28 18.77 -39.03
CA GLU A 7 -65.23 18.80 -37.99
C GLU A 7 -65.64 17.84 -36.84
N LEU A 8 -64.70 17.46 -35.95
CA LEU A 8 -64.90 17.07 -34.52
C LEU A 8 -65.62 15.70 -34.23
N ALA A 9 -65.21 14.81 -33.31
CA ALA A 9 -64.18 14.79 -32.26
C ALA A 9 -64.04 13.36 -31.64
N LEU A 10 -62.93 13.12 -30.92
CA LEU A 10 -62.73 12.21 -29.75
C LEU A 10 -62.75 10.67 -30.00
N MET A 11 -61.81 9.81 -29.56
CA MET A 11 -60.67 9.81 -28.62
C MET A 11 -59.64 8.76 -29.13
N SER A 12 -58.33 9.05 -29.25
CA SER A 12 -57.24 8.81 -28.25
C SER A 12 -57.45 7.53 -27.41
N THR A 13 -56.58 6.51 -27.45
CA THR A 13 -55.17 6.55 -27.01
C THR A 13 -54.28 5.50 -27.69
N PRO A 14 -53.08 5.84 -28.21
CA PRO A 14 -51.91 4.98 -28.09
C PRO A 14 -51.27 5.24 -26.72
N THR A 15 -51.09 4.18 -25.94
CA THR A 15 -50.28 4.21 -24.73
C THR A 15 -48.85 4.49 -25.14
N ASP A 16 -48.37 5.72 -24.89
CA ASP A 16 -46.95 5.99 -24.82
C ASP A 16 -46.39 5.12 -23.70
N VAL A 17 -45.82 3.98 -24.06
CA VAL A 17 -44.85 3.31 -23.21
C VAL A 17 -43.62 4.20 -23.27
N GLU A 18 -43.53 5.16 -22.35
CA GLU A 18 -42.26 5.82 -22.07
C GLU A 18 -41.25 4.72 -21.79
N GLU A 19 -40.35 4.52 -22.76
CA GLU A 19 -39.15 3.74 -22.60
C GLU A 19 -38.27 4.53 -21.62
N VAL A 20 -38.56 4.40 -20.32
CA VAL A 20 -37.72 4.91 -19.25
C VAL A 20 -36.49 4.02 -19.21
N HIS A 21 -35.59 4.24 -20.18
CA HIS A 21 -34.27 3.65 -20.24
C HIS A 21 -33.46 4.14 -19.04
N SER A 22 -33.62 3.42 -17.93
CA SER A 22 -32.57 2.66 -17.24
C SER A 22 -31.22 3.34 -16.96
N SER A 23 -31.13 4.68 -16.96
CA SER A 23 -29.87 5.41 -16.73
C SER A 23 -29.21 5.06 -15.40
N PHE A 24 -30.01 4.72 -14.39
CA PHE A 24 -29.52 4.32 -13.07
C PHE A 24 -28.90 2.92 -13.07
N TYR A 25 -29.50 1.94 -13.75
CA TYR A 25 -28.95 0.60 -13.86
C TYR A 25 -27.72 0.58 -14.78
N ASP A 26 -27.72 1.37 -15.85
CA ASP A 26 -26.57 1.49 -16.74
C ASP A 26 -25.37 2.12 -16.02
N LEU A 27 -25.59 3.12 -15.16
CA LEU A 27 -24.56 3.70 -14.28
C LEU A 27 -24.02 2.69 -13.25
N GLN A 28 -24.87 1.84 -12.67
CA GLN A 28 -24.43 0.83 -11.70
C GLN A 28 -23.65 -0.31 -12.36
N VAL A 29 -24.08 -0.77 -13.53
CA VAL A 29 -23.40 -1.82 -14.31
C VAL A 29 -22.06 -1.32 -14.83
N THR A 30 -22.00 -0.08 -15.35
CA THR A 30 -20.74 0.54 -15.79
C THR A 30 -19.77 0.73 -14.62
N ASN A 31 -20.21 1.25 -13.48
CA ASN A 31 -19.37 1.38 -12.28
C ASN A 31 -18.85 0.03 -11.77
N THR A 32 -19.69 -1.02 -11.80
CA THR A 32 -19.30 -2.36 -11.38
C THR A 32 -18.24 -2.94 -12.33
N ASN A 33 -18.44 -2.83 -13.64
CA ASN A 33 -17.48 -3.31 -14.64
C ASN A 33 -16.15 -2.53 -14.59
N MET A 34 -16.19 -1.20 -14.41
CA MET A 34 -14.97 -0.40 -14.21
C MET A 34 -14.23 -0.81 -12.94
N SER A 35 -14.94 -1.12 -11.86
CA SER A 35 -14.32 -1.58 -10.62
C SER A 35 -13.63 -2.95 -10.77
N GLN A 36 -14.22 -3.86 -11.55
CA GLN A 36 -13.64 -5.18 -11.82
C GLN A 36 -12.41 -5.09 -12.72
N GLN A 37 -12.48 -4.29 -13.79
CA GLN A 37 -11.33 -4.03 -14.67
C GLN A 37 -10.17 -3.39 -13.91
N LEU A 38 -10.46 -2.40 -13.06
CA LEU A 38 -9.45 -1.76 -12.22
C LEU A 38 -8.79 -2.74 -11.26
N LEU A 39 -9.58 -3.60 -10.61
CA LEU A 39 -9.07 -4.62 -9.69
C LEU A 39 -8.22 -5.67 -10.42
N HIS A 40 -8.61 -6.05 -11.64
CA HIS A 40 -7.83 -6.95 -12.49
C HIS A 40 -6.46 -6.34 -12.84
N VAL A 41 -6.43 -5.08 -13.28
CA VAL A 41 -5.18 -4.36 -13.57
C VAL A 41 -4.31 -4.20 -12.32
N TYR A 42 -4.90 -3.99 -11.14
CA TYR A 42 -4.14 -3.97 -9.89
C TYR A 42 -3.45 -5.31 -9.59
N GLY A 43 -4.16 -6.42 -9.77
CA GLY A 43 -3.56 -7.75 -9.59
C GLY A 43 -2.39 -7.99 -10.55
N GLU A 44 -2.57 -7.62 -11.81
CA GLU A 44 -1.53 -7.72 -12.85
C GLU A 44 -0.30 -6.87 -12.54
N LEU A 45 -0.51 -5.63 -12.07
CA LEU A 45 0.58 -4.75 -11.65
C LEU A 45 1.29 -5.26 -10.40
N GLU A 46 0.56 -5.74 -9.40
CA GLU A 46 1.15 -6.33 -8.21
C GLU A 46 2.06 -7.52 -8.57
N GLU A 47 1.61 -8.36 -9.52
CA GLU A 47 2.38 -9.50 -10.03
C GLU A 47 3.71 -9.08 -10.70
N ILE A 48 3.77 -7.88 -11.26
CA ILE A 48 5.02 -7.33 -11.81
C ILE A 48 5.85 -6.69 -10.70
N ILE A 49 5.23 -5.89 -9.84
CA ILE A 49 5.92 -5.19 -8.75
C ILE A 49 6.62 -6.18 -7.81
N VAL A 50 6.02 -7.36 -7.56
CA VAL A 50 6.65 -8.39 -6.71
C VAL A 50 7.95 -8.94 -7.31
N SER A 51 8.13 -8.86 -8.62
CA SER A 51 9.38 -9.28 -9.29
C SER A 51 10.54 -8.30 -9.06
N TYR A 52 10.23 -7.05 -8.71
CA TYR A 52 11.23 -6.06 -8.31
C TYR A 52 11.57 -6.26 -6.83
N PHE A 53 12.56 -7.12 -6.58
CA PHE A 53 12.95 -7.52 -5.23
C PHE A 53 13.24 -6.32 -4.31
N TRP A 54 13.90 -5.26 -4.80
CA TRP A 54 14.21 -4.07 -3.99
C TRP A 54 13.12 -3.00 -4.03
N GLY A 55 11.98 -3.28 -4.67
CA GLY A 55 11.06 -2.25 -5.13
C GLY A 55 11.56 -1.57 -6.40
N ILE A 56 10.72 -0.71 -6.95
CA ILE A 56 11.02 0.10 -8.13
C ILE A 56 10.98 1.57 -7.75
N SER A 57 11.98 2.31 -8.18
CA SER A 57 12.00 3.77 -7.99
C SER A 57 10.86 4.42 -8.77
N MET A 58 10.26 5.46 -8.19
CA MET A 58 9.30 6.33 -8.86
C MET A 58 9.89 7.06 -10.08
N SER A 59 11.20 7.25 -10.14
CA SER A 59 11.87 7.80 -11.33
C SER A 59 11.91 6.81 -12.50
N CYS A 60 11.71 5.52 -12.21
CA CYS A 60 11.85 4.40 -13.12
C CYS A 60 10.51 3.73 -13.48
N LEU A 61 9.36 4.39 -13.28
CA LEU A 61 8.03 3.81 -13.55
C LEU A 61 7.81 3.44 -15.03
N SER A 62 8.55 4.05 -15.96
CA SER A 62 8.56 3.62 -17.37
C SER A 62 9.02 2.17 -17.53
N ASN A 63 9.88 1.67 -16.65
CA ASN A 63 10.28 0.25 -16.62
C ASN A 63 9.11 -0.64 -16.16
N LEU A 64 8.29 -0.18 -15.20
CA LEU A 64 7.10 -0.88 -14.76
C LEU A 64 6.08 -1.00 -15.89
N GLU A 65 5.79 0.11 -16.58
CA GLU A 65 4.89 0.13 -17.75
C GLU A 65 5.40 -0.77 -18.88
N ASN A 66 6.71 -0.76 -19.14
CA ASN A 66 7.32 -1.62 -20.14
C ASN A 66 7.21 -3.10 -19.77
N SER A 67 7.43 -3.45 -18.51
CA SER A 67 7.25 -4.81 -17.99
C SER A 67 5.79 -5.26 -18.10
N TYR A 68 4.84 -4.37 -17.81
CA TYR A 68 3.41 -4.62 -18.00
C TYR A 68 3.07 -4.91 -19.46
N ARG A 69 3.50 -4.03 -20.36
CA ARG A 69 3.29 -4.22 -21.80
C ARG A 69 3.88 -5.52 -22.33
N LYS A 70 5.09 -5.87 -21.89
CA LYS A 70 5.74 -7.12 -22.31
C LYS A 70 5.04 -8.36 -21.79
N LYS A 71 4.50 -8.31 -20.56
CA LYS A 71 3.87 -9.46 -19.92
C LYS A 71 2.44 -9.70 -20.41
N PHE A 72 1.64 -8.65 -20.50
CA PHE A 72 0.21 -8.74 -20.83
C PHE A 72 -0.11 -8.37 -22.29
N ILE A 73 0.92 -8.04 -23.09
CA ILE A 73 0.80 -7.71 -24.51
C ILE A 73 -0.19 -6.55 -24.75
N ARG A 74 -0.28 -5.63 -23.80
CA ARG A 74 -1.12 -4.43 -23.87
C ARG A 74 -0.56 -3.30 -23.01
N SER A 75 -0.81 -2.06 -23.42
CA SER A 75 -0.47 -0.89 -22.61
C SER A 75 -1.51 -0.66 -21.51
N LEU A 76 -1.13 0.08 -20.46
CA LEU A 76 -2.09 0.58 -19.49
C LEU A 76 -2.92 1.69 -20.14
N ASP A 77 -4.24 1.55 -20.09
CA ASP A 77 -5.17 2.59 -20.50
C ASP A 77 -5.63 3.37 -19.26
N TYR A 78 -4.92 4.45 -18.96
CA TYR A 78 -5.21 5.26 -17.78
C TYR A 78 -6.60 5.87 -17.80
N GLN A 79 -7.11 6.23 -18.98
CA GLN A 79 -8.41 6.86 -19.13
C GLN A 79 -9.54 5.89 -18.73
N SER A 80 -9.51 4.64 -19.19
CA SER A 80 -10.50 3.63 -18.76
C SER A 80 -10.35 3.24 -17.29
N LEU A 81 -9.15 3.40 -16.72
CA LEU A 81 -8.89 3.19 -15.29
C LEU A 81 -9.24 4.40 -14.41
N GLY A 82 -9.70 5.51 -14.98
CA GLY A 82 -10.08 6.72 -14.25
C GLY A 82 -8.91 7.43 -13.56
N VAL A 83 -7.69 7.26 -14.05
CA VAL A 83 -6.48 7.92 -13.53
C VAL A 83 -5.73 8.63 -14.65
N SER A 84 -4.81 9.54 -14.32
CA SER A 84 -4.05 10.28 -15.34
C SER A 84 -2.69 9.67 -15.67
N ASN A 85 -2.12 8.83 -14.80
CA ASN A 85 -0.82 8.20 -14.97
C ASN A 85 -0.59 7.04 -13.99
N ILE A 86 0.52 6.33 -14.18
CA ILE A 86 0.97 5.22 -13.32
C ILE A 86 1.16 5.63 -11.85
N LYS A 87 1.62 6.85 -11.55
CA LYS A 87 1.81 7.30 -10.16
C LYS A 87 0.47 7.33 -9.42
N LYS A 88 -0.57 7.91 -10.03
CA LYS A 88 -1.93 7.92 -9.48
C LYS A 88 -2.51 6.51 -9.33
N LEU A 89 -2.19 5.62 -10.26
CA LEU A 89 -2.60 4.22 -10.16
C LEU A 89 -1.96 3.53 -8.94
N LEU A 90 -0.66 3.76 -8.70
CA LEU A 90 0.06 3.25 -7.53
C LEU A 90 -0.42 3.88 -6.22
N ASP A 91 -0.74 5.17 -6.21
CA ASP A 91 -1.37 5.84 -5.05
C ASP A 91 -2.68 5.13 -4.67
N ASN A 92 -3.52 4.81 -5.65
CA ASN A 92 -4.76 4.08 -5.42
C ASN A 92 -4.51 2.64 -4.92
N MET A 93 -3.49 1.96 -5.45
CA MET A 93 -3.08 0.63 -4.97
C MET A 93 -2.54 0.68 -3.53
N ALA A 94 -1.82 1.75 -3.18
CA ALA A 94 -1.33 1.99 -1.82
C ALA A 94 -2.50 2.21 -0.84
N GLY A 95 -3.52 2.97 -1.25
CA GLY A 95 -4.77 3.12 -0.50
C GLY A 95 -5.55 1.81 -0.29
N LYS A 96 -5.25 0.77 -1.07
CA LYS A 96 -5.79 -0.59 -0.95
C LYS A 96 -4.82 -1.58 -0.29
N ASN A 97 -3.69 -1.10 0.26
CA ASN A 97 -2.64 -1.92 0.87
C ASN A 97 -2.03 -3.00 -0.04
N MET A 98 -2.09 -2.83 -1.36
CA MET A 98 -1.47 -3.77 -2.31
C MET A 98 0.02 -3.46 -2.52
N VAL A 99 0.38 -2.18 -2.37
CA VAL A 99 1.76 -1.70 -2.45
C VAL A 99 2.08 -0.81 -1.26
N VAL A 100 3.36 -0.65 -0.98
CA VAL A 100 3.91 0.29 -0.01
C VAL A 100 4.72 1.33 -0.77
N LEU A 101 4.40 2.60 -0.54
CA LEU A 101 5.20 3.74 -0.98
C LEU A 101 6.10 4.17 0.18
N TYR A 102 7.37 4.41 -0.10
CA TYR A 102 8.33 4.84 0.93
C TYR A 102 9.48 5.64 0.31
N GLU A 103 10.07 6.54 1.08
CA GLU A 103 11.26 7.29 0.67
C GLU A 103 12.52 6.56 1.15
N ASN A 104 13.51 6.43 0.27
CA ASN A 104 14.82 5.95 0.69
C ASN A 104 15.52 7.04 1.53
N ARG A 105 15.92 6.68 2.75
CA ARG A 105 16.55 7.60 3.72
C ARG A 105 17.76 8.36 3.14
N GLU A 106 18.60 7.65 2.38
CA GLU A 106 19.89 8.13 1.88
C GLU A 106 19.71 8.94 0.59
N SER A 107 19.02 8.37 -0.40
CA SER A 107 18.88 9.01 -1.72
C SER A 107 17.74 10.02 -1.82
N LYS A 108 16.81 10.05 -0.84
CA LYS A 108 15.58 10.87 -0.86
C LYS A 108 14.64 10.56 -2.03
N GLU A 109 14.85 9.42 -2.67
CA GLU A 109 14.05 8.98 -3.80
C GLU A 109 12.86 8.13 -3.31
N GLU A 110 11.69 8.35 -3.91
CA GLU A 110 10.48 7.58 -3.62
C GLU A 110 10.53 6.21 -4.33
N TYR A 111 10.09 5.16 -3.64
CA TYR A 111 10.01 3.80 -4.15
C TYR A 111 8.63 3.22 -3.93
N VAL A 112 8.28 2.23 -4.77
CA VAL A 112 7.13 1.36 -4.57
C VAL A 112 7.57 -0.10 -4.45
N MET A 113 7.01 -0.81 -3.47
CA MET A 113 7.23 -2.24 -3.23
C MET A 113 5.88 -2.95 -3.05
N SER A 114 5.78 -4.22 -3.44
CA SER A 114 4.61 -5.03 -3.10
C SER A 114 4.44 -5.09 -1.59
N ALA A 115 3.22 -4.83 -1.11
CA ALA A 115 2.91 -4.87 0.31
C ALA A 115 3.13 -6.27 0.89
N ARG A 116 2.79 -7.31 0.12
CA ARG A 116 3.04 -8.71 0.49
C ARG A 116 4.53 -9.00 0.70
N MET A 117 5.39 -8.49 -0.18
CA MET A 117 6.84 -8.65 -0.04
C MET A 117 7.37 -7.92 1.20
N ALA A 118 6.94 -6.67 1.40
CA ALA A 118 7.32 -5.87 2.56
C ALA A 118 6.88 -6.55 3.87
N GLU A 119 5.62 -7.02 3.94
CA GLU A 119 5.08 -7.74 5.10
C GLU A 119 5.88 -9.01 5.39
N PHE A 120 6.18 -9.82 4.37
CA PHE A 120 6.96 -11.04 4.53
C PHE A 120 8.32 -10.74 5.18
N ARG A 121 9.06 -9.76 4.66
CA ARG A 121 10.38 -9.38 5.18
C ARG A 121 10.30 -8.82 6.60
N ARG A 122 9.32 -7.95 6.86
CA ARG A 122 9.11 -7.36 8.20
C ARG A 122 8.80 -8.45 9.23
N LYS A 123 7.92 -9.38 8.89
CA LYS A 123 7.44 -10.45 9.79
C LYS A 123 8.48 -11.54 10.02
N HIS A 124 9.12 -12.02 8.97
CA HIS A 124 9.96 -13.22 9.01
C HIS A 124 11.45 -12.92 9.16
N VAL A 125 11.90 -11.70 8.85
CA VAL A 125 13.33 -11.33 8.92
C VAL A 125 13.54 -10.22 9.95
N LEU A 126 12.94 -9.05 9.75
CA LEU A 126 13.20 -7.88 10.60
C LEU A 126 12.77 -8.11 12.04
N LYS A 127 11.53 -8.55 12.25
CA LYS A 127 10.94 -8.70 13.59
C LYS A 127 11.74 -9.65 14.49
N PRO A 128 12.14 -10.86 14.06
CA PRO A 128 13.03 -11.72 14.84
C PRO A 128 14.37 -11.08 15.18
N HIS A 129 14.99 -10.36 14.24
CA HIS A 129 16.26 -9.67 14.48
C HIS A 129 16.12 -8.58 15.53
N VAL A 130 15.08 -7.75 15.41
CA VAL A 130 14.79 -6.68 16.38
C VAL A 130 14.48 -7.24 17.77
N GLN A 131 13.75 -8.36 17.88
CA GLN A 131 13.53 -9.03 19.16
C GLN A 131 14.83 -9.54 19.79
N LYS A 132 15.71 -10.15 18.98
CA LYS A 132 17.01 -10.64 19.43
C LYS A 132 17.93 -9.48 19.86
N LEU A 133 17.86 -8.36 19.15
CA LEU A 133 18.59 -7.13 19.47
C LEU A 133 18.16 -6.57 20.83
N ILE A 134 16.85 -6.33 21.01
CA ILE A 134 16.31 -5.80 22.27
C ILE A 134 16.64 -6.71 23.46
N TYR A 135 16.61 -8.03 23.28
CA TYR A 135 16.96 -8.98 24.33
C TYR A 135 18.44 -8.89 24.73
N ALA A 136 19.35 -8.77 23.77
CA ALA A 136 20.78 -8.64 24.02
C ALA A 136 21.12 -7.35 24.77
N HIS A 137 20.39 -6.27 24.50
CA HIS A 137 20.53 -4.98 25.18
C HIS A 137 19.63 -4.85 26.43
N HIS A 138 19.41 -5.95 27.15
CA HIS A 138 18.68 -5.97 28.43
C HIS A 138 17.28 -5.33 28.40
N GLY A 139 16.61 -5.36 27.24
CA GLY A 139 15.27 -4.82 27.07
C GLY A 139 15.21 -3.30 26.89
N GLU A 140 16.32 -2.63 26.62
CA GLU A 140 16.34 -1.19 26.37
C GLU A 140 17.48 -0.77 25.44
N ILE A 141 17.16 -0.01 24.40
CA ILE A 141 18.14 0.57 23.48
C ILE A 141 17.87 2.07 23.35
N LEU A 142 18.91 2.90 23.35
CA LEU A 142 18.77 4.32 23.03
C LEU A 142 18.33 4.45 21.56
N PHE A 143 17.31 5.26 21.31
CA PHE A 143 16.80 5.44 19.94
C PHE A 143 17.91 5.89 18.98
N SER A 144 18.81 6.76 19.44
CA SER A 144 19.93 7.28 18.66
C SER A 144 21.04 6.26 18.38
N SER A 145 21.16 5.18 19.16
CA SER A 145 22.21 4.17 19.00
C SER A 145 21.70 2.88 18.39
N PHE A 146 20.44 2.84 17.92
CA PHE A 146 19.82 1.60 17.48
C PHE A 146 20.49 1.01 16.23
N ASP A 147 20.78 1.84 15.22
CA ASP A 147 21.45 1.40 14.00
C ASP A 147 22.86 0.86 14.29
N ASP A 148 23.60 1.52 15.18
CA ASP A 148 24.92 1.06 15.63
C ASP A 148 24.82 -0.26 16.41
N SER A 149 23.86 -0.37 17.33
CA SER A 149 23.62 -1.61 18.10
C SER A 149 23.27 -2.77 17.17
N TYR A 150 22.43 -2.52 16.15
CA TYR A 150 22.09 -3.52 15.13
C TYR A 150 23.36 -3.94 14.36
N LYS A 151 24.17 -2.98 13.93
CA LYS A 151 25.42 -3.24 13.22
C LYS A 151 26.39 -4.05 14.04
N ASP A 152 26.61 -3.69 15.30
CA ASP A 152 27.54 -4.37 16.20
C ASP A 152 27.11 -5.83 16.45
N GLN A 153 25.81 -6.07 16.64
CA GLN A 153 25.30 -7.40 16.95
C GLN A 153 25.23 -8.34 15.74
N PHE A 154 24.90 -7.81 14.55
CA PHE A 154 24.68 -8.62 13.35
C PHE A 154 25.80 -8.51 12.31
N ASN A 155 26.80 -7.65 12.56
CA ASN A 155 27.85 -7.29 11.61
C ASN A 155 27.29 -6.83 10.25
N LEU A 156 26.15 -6.12 10.26
CA LEU A 156 25.41 -5.70 9.07
C LEU A 156 24.71 -4.36 9.32
N ASN A 157 24.79 -3.43 8.36
CA ASN A 157 24.00 -2.20 8.42
C ASN A 157 22.51 -2.53 8.25
N LEU A 158 21.65 -1.90 9.04
CA LEU A 158 20.20 -2.06 8.91
C LEU A 158 19.70 -1.38 7.62
N ASN A 159 19.36 -2.19 6.62
CA ASN A 159 18.83 -1.71 5.36
C ASN A 159 17.31 -1.49 5.46
N TYR A 160 16.88 -0.27 5.79
CA TYR A 160 15.47 0.12 5.85
C TYR A 160 14.74 -0.07 4.51
N HIS A 161 15.42 0.22 3.41
CA HIS A 161 14.87 0.11 2.06
C HIS A 161 14.47 -1.33 1.71
N TYR A 162 15.24 -2.33 2.16
CA TYR A 162 14.88 -3.75 2.02
C TYR A 162 13.48 -4.07 2.59
N TYR A 163 13.09 -3.39 3.66
CA TYR A 163 11.83 -3.61 4.36
C TYR A 163 10.73 -2.62 3.93
N GLY A 164 10.98 -1.77 2.94
CA GLY A 164 10.06 -0.71 2.52
C GLY A 164 9.79 0.30 3.64
N LEU A 165 10.82 0.70 4.37
CA LEU A 165 10.74 1.65 5.49
C LEU A 165 11.59 2.88 5.18
N THR A 166 11.17 4.05 5.68
CA THR A 166 11.94 5.30 5.57
C THR A 166 13.03 5.39 6.64
N GLY A 167 12.81 4.80 7.82
CA GLY A 167 13.77 4.89 8.92
C GLY A 167 13.31 4.19 10.20
N LEU A 168 13.96 4.54 11.30
CA LEU A 168 13.75 3.92 12.60
C LEU A 168 12.37 4.21 13.19
N GLU A 169 11.84 5.41 12.93
CA GLU A 169 10.49 5.81 13.30
C GLU A 169 9.45 4.85 12.69
N ASP A 170 9.53 4.63 11.38
CA ASP A 170 8.64 3.72 10.65
C ASP A 170 8.78 2.27 11.16
N LEU A 171 10.01 1.83 11.44
CA LEU A 171 10.26 0.52 12.03
C LEU A 171 9.51 0.37 13.36
N CYS A 172 9.59 1.37 14.24
CA CYS A 172 8.91 1.34 15.53
C CYS A 172 7.38 1.34 15.38
N VAL A 173 6.83 2.05 14.39
CA VAL A 173 5.38 2.05 14.10
C VAL A 173 4.92 0.68 13.60
N ILE A 174 5.65 0.08 12.66
CA ILE A 174 5.32 -1.22 12.07
C ILE A 174 5.46 -2.36 13.08
N LEU A 175 6.45 -2.28 13.98
CA LEU A 175 6.70 -3.29 15.02
C LEU A 175 6.10 -2.89 16.38
N LYS A 176 5.05 -2.07 16.40
CA LYS A 176 4.37 -1.60 17.62
C LYS A 176 3.83 -2.72 18.52
N ASP A 177 3.65 -3.92 17.98
CA ASP A 177 3.18 -5.07 18.74
C ASP A 177 4.29 -5.69 19.61
N ILE A 178 5.56 -5.39 19.32
CA ILE A 178 6.70 -5.84 20.10
C ILE A 178 7.55 -4.71 20.68
N LEU A 179 7.45 -3.49 20.14
CA LEU A 179 8.22 -2.32 20.56
C LEU A 179 7.33 -1.22 21.13
N VAL A 180 7.87 -0.49 22.11
CA VAL A 180 7.36 0.79 22.57
C VAL A 180 8.50 1.80 22.66
N VAL A 181 8.28 2.99 22.13
CA VAL A 181 9.22 4.12 22.28
C VAL A 181 8.80 4.93 23.50
N ARG A 182 9.72 5.13 24.46
CA ARG A 182 9.50 5.94 25.66
C ARG A 182 10.48 7.10 25.70
N VAL A 183 10.03 8.23 26.23
CA VAL A 183 10.92 9.36 26.59
C VAL A 183 11.19 9.25 28.09
N LEU A 184 12.46 9.14 28.47
CA LEU A 184 12.90 9.07 29.86
C LEU A 184 13.71 10.32 30.21
N ASN A 185 13.60 10.78 31.46
CA ASN A 185 14.51 11.77 32.00
C ASN A 185 15.72 11.05 32.60
N ARG A 186 16.91 11.24 32.02
CA ARG A 186 18.18 10.70 32.52
C ARG A 186 19.15 11.84 32.73
N SER A 187 19.60 12.00 33.98
CA SER A 187 20.59 13.03 34.34
C SER A 187 20.19 14.45 33.87
N GLY A 188 18.90 14.79 33.98
CA GLY A 188 18.36 16.09 33.55
C GLY A 188 18.05 16.21 32.05
N ALA A 189 18.38 15.23 31.21
CA ALA A 189 18.09 15.23 29.77
C ALA A 189 16.94 14.28 29.40
N LYS A 190 16.09 14.71 28.45
CA LYS A 190 15.06 13.86 27.83
C LYS A 190 15.71 12.97 26.78
N VAL A 191 15.59 11.66 26.94
CA VAL A 191 16.20 10.67 26.06
C VAL A 191 15.14 9.70 25.55
N LYS A 192 15.11 9.46 24.23
CA LYS A 192 14.22 8.45 23.62
C LYS A 192 14.86 7.07 23.72
N VAL A 193 14.10 6.09 24.19
CA VAL A 193 14.51 4.68 24.27
C VAL A 193 13.47 3.78 23.63
N ILE A 194 13.93 2.67 23.05
CA ILE A 194 13.12 1.59 22.51
C ILE A 194 13.13 0.45 23.52
N LYS A 195 11.93 -0.02 23.91
CA LYS A 195 11.71 -1.11 24.86
C LYS A 195 10.78 -2.17 24.29
N PRO A 196 10.81 -3.41 24.78
CA PRO A 196 9.79 -4.39 24.43
C PRO A 196 8.44 -4.02 25.06
N VAL A 197 7.34 -4.37 24.39
CA VAL A 197 6.01 -4.34 25.01
C VAL A 197 5.97 -5.32 26.19
N GLU A 198 5.40 -4.91 27.32
CA GLU A 198 5.43 -5.66 28.59
C GLU A 198 4.95 -7.12 28.45
N CYS A 199 3.92 -7.37 27.64
CA CYS A 199 3.38 -8.71 27.35
C CYS A 199 4.42 -9.65 26.70
N VAL A 200 5.32 -9.12 25.88
CA VAL A 200 6.38 -9.89 25.22
C VAL A 200 7.44 -10.32 26.23
N VAL A 201 7.72 -9.50 27.25
CA VAL A 201 8.66 -9.82 28.34
C VAL A 201 8.18 -11.05 29.12
N TYR A 202 6.88 -11.17 29.41
CA TYR A 202 6.33 -12.33 30.10
C TYR A 202 6.47 -13.62 29.29
N ASN A 203 6.23 -13.59 27.99
CA ASN A 203 6.34 -14.75 27.11
C ASN A 203 7.80 -15.19 26.86
N LEU A 204 8.73 -14.23 26.78
CA LEU A 204 10.15 -14.53 26.63
C LEU A 204 10.77 -15.12 27.91
N ARG A 205 10.37 -14.64 29.09
CA ARG A 205 10.81 -15.20 30.38
C ARG A 205 10.38 -16.66 30.57
N LYS A 206 9.21 -17.06 30.03
CA LYS A 206 8.72 -18.44 30.10
C LYS A 206 9.43 -19.42 29.16
N ARG A 207 10.12 -18.95 28.11
CA ARG A 207 10.82 -19.82 27.14
C ARG A 207 12.21 -20.27 27.60
N LYS A 208 12.65 -19.91 28.82
CA LYS A 208 13.83 -20.51 29.45
C LYS A 208 13.41 -21.77 30.22
N LYS A 209 13.44 -22.93 29.56
CA LYS A 209 13.51 -24.27 30.15
C LYS A 209 14.34 -25.15 29.23
#